data_AF-A0A4V1TCF6-F1
#
_entry.id   AF-A0A4V1TCF6-F1
#
_cell.length_a   1.000
_cell.length_b   1.000
_cell.length_c   1.000
_cell.angle_alpha   90.00
_cell.angle_beta   90.00
_cell.angle_gamma   90.00
#
_symmetry.space_group_name_H-M   'P 1'
#
loop_
_entity.id
_entity.type
_entity.pdbx_description
1 polymer ?
#
loop_
_entity_poly.entity_id
_entity_poly.type
_entity_poly.pdbx_seq_one_letter_code
_entity_poly.pdbx_strand_id
1 'polypeptide(L)'
;MTMGLADRRRLLAFGMREIWRRMCRRSAGMRLALTPLPVPDRLIVAPTDLRSIDPFIAEEILEGRYPLAGRVLETYGHSPFQVELPSKAFAERLHSFAWLRHVRANKTEEACDHARDVVADWITLHGRRQRGIGWEPSVVAERVVAWLSHSTVLLQGAEAGFYRRFMKSLAFQVRYLRKIAGCIPADETRLRIRIALA
;
A
#
# COMPACT_ATOMS: atom_id res chain seq x y z
N MET A 1 -26.85 40.73 8.66
CA MET A 1 -25.60 40.27 8.03
C MET A 1 -25.92 39.54 6.74
N THR A 2 -25.90 40.24 5.60
CA THR A 2 -26.13 39.64 4.27
C THR A 2 -24.80 39.23 3.67
N MET A 3 -24.52 37.92 3.61
CA MET A 3 -23.33 37.39 2.92
C MET A 3 -23.29 37.87 1.46
N GLY A 4 -22.17 38.49 1.07
CA GLY A 4 -21.97 38.99 -0.29
C GLY A 4 -21.91 37.88 -1.34
N LEU A 5 -22.32 38.21 -2.57
CA LEU A 5 -22.28 37.31 -3.74
C LEU A 5 -20.87 36.72 -4.00
N ALA A 6 -19.81 37.45 -3.64
CA ALA A 6 -18.42 37.01 -3.71
C ALA A 6 -18.10 35.87 -2.72
N ASP A 7 -18.64 35.91 -1.50
CA ASP A 7 -18.48 34.84 -0.51
C ASP A 7 -19.28 33.60 -0.88
N ARG A 8 -20.49 33.77 -1.42
CA ARG A 8 -21.27 32.64 -1.97
C ARG A 8 -20.53 31.95 -3.12
N ARG A 9 -19.92 32.71 -4.04
CA ARG A 9 -19.10 32.15 -5.14
C ARG A 9 -17.86 31.41 -4.63
N ARG A 10 -17.17 31.93 -3.61
CA ARG A 10 -16.01 31.27 -2.98
C ARG A 10 -16.41 29.95 -2.31
N LEU A 11 -17.49 29.94 -1.54
CA LEU A 11 -18.01 28.73 -0.88
C LEU A 11 -18.46 27.67 -1.89
N LEU A 12 -19.14 28.06 -2.96
CA LEU A 12 -19.49 27.15 -4.05
C LEU A 12 -18.25 26.60 -4.76
N ALA A 13 -17.22 27.42 -4.98
CA ALA A 13 -15.95 26.98 -5.56
C ALA A 13 -15.15 26.04 -4.63
N PHE A 14 -15.29 26.16 -3.30
CA PHE A 14 -14.72 25.19 -2.35
C PHE A 14 -15.52 23.88 -2.34
N GLY A 15 -16.85 23.95 -2.33
CA GLY A 15 -17.73 22.78 -2.40
C GLY A 15 -17.53 21.97 -3.69
N MET A 16 -17.45 22.63 -4.85
CA MET A 16 -17.20 21.97 -6.13
C MET A 16 -15.81 21.31 -6.19
N ARG A 17 -14.79 21.89 -5.54
CA ARG A 17 -13.45 21.27 -5.44
C ARG A 17 -13.45 20.01 -4.59
N GLU A 18 -14.14 19.99 -3.45
CA GLU A 18 -14.30 18.81 -2.61
C GLU A 18 -15.08 17.69 -3.31
N ILE A 19 -16.17 18.05 -4.01
CA ILE A 19 -16.97 17.11 -4.81
C ILE A 19 -16.13 16.54 -5.96
N TRP A 20 -15.40 17.37 -6.70
CA TRP A 20 -14.47 16.93 -7.74
C TRP A 20 -13.40 15.98 -7.19
N ARG A 21 -12.79 16.27 -6.02
CA ARG A 21 -11.80 15.38 -5.38
C ARG A 21 -12.38 14.01 -5.04
N ARG A 22 -13.60 13.95 -4.50
CA ARG A 22 -14.29 12.69 -4.17
C ARG A 22 -14.68 11.93 -5.45
N MET A 23 -15.14 12.62 -6.48
CA MET A 23 -15.49 12.03 -7.78
C MET A 23 -14.27 11.53 -8.54
N CYS A 24 -13.17 12.28 -8.57
CA CYS A 24 -11.91 11.87 -9.19
C CYS A 24 -11.37 10.57 -8.58
N ARG A 25 -11.35 10.46 -7.24
CA ARG A 25 -10.93 9.22 -6.55
C ARG A 25 -11.82 8.03 -6.89
N ARG A 26 -13.14 8.22 -6.93
CA ARG A 26 -14.10 7.17 -7.35
C ARG A 26 -13.94 6.78 -8.82
N SER A 27 -13.68 7.75 -9.70
CA SER A 27 -13.51 7.51 -11.14
C SER A 27 -12.20 6.81 -11.50
N ALA A 28 -11.16 6.91 -10.67
CA ALA A 28 -9.88 6.27 -10.90
C ALA A 28 -10.01 4.74 -10.96
N GLY A 29 -10.80 4.14 -10.07
CA GLY A 29 -11.11 2.70 -10.08
C GLY A 29 -11.78 2.24 -11.38
N MET A 30 -12.74 3.01 -11.88
CA MET A 30 -13.46 2.70 -13.12
C MET A 30 -12.56 2.87 -14.37
N ARG A 31 -11.74 3.92 -14.42
CA ARG A 31 -10.80 4.16 -15.53
C ARG A 31 -9.65 3.15 -15.56
N LEU A 32 -9.32 2.50 -14.44
CA LEU A 32 -8.28 1.46 -14.35
C LEU A 32 -8.69 0.15 -15.06
N ALA A 33 -9.98 -0.13 -15.16
CA ALA A 33 -10.49 -1.36 -15.81
C ALA A 33 -10.51 -1.28 -17.35
N LEU A 34 -10.48 -0.07 -17.92
CA LEU A 34 -10.73 0.16 -19.35
C LEU A 34 -9.47 0.25 -20.22
N THR A 35 -8.27 0.20 -19.64
CA THR A 35 -7.02 0.29 -20.38
C THR A 35 -6.10 -0.89 -20.05
N PRO A 36 -5.35 -1.43 -21.02
CA PRO A 36 -4.32 -2.43 -20.75
C PRO A 36 -3.36 -1.97 -19.64
N LEU A 37 -2.96 -2.90 -18.78
CA LEU A 37 -1.95 -2.65 -17.76
C LEU A 37 -0.60 -3.12 -18.32
N PRO A 38 0.32 -2.22 -18.71
CA PRO A 38 1.69 -2.63 -19.00
C PRO A 38 2.33 -3.12 -17.69
N VAL A 39 2.72 -4.39 -17.67
CA VAL A 39 3.44 -5.01 -16.55
C VAL A 39 4.89 -5.20 -17.00
N PRO A 40 5.87 -4.62 -16.31
CA PRO A 40 7.28 -4.87 -16.61
C PRO A 40 7.62 -6.36 -16.44
N ASP A 41 8.45 -6.91 -17.33
CA ASP A 41 8.83 -8.32 -17.31
C ASP A 41 9.71 -8.68 -16.10
N ARG A 42 10.54 -7.72 -15.65
CA ARG A 42 11.48 -7.92 -14.55
C ARG A 42 11.73 -6.70 -13.70
N LEU A 43 11.94 -6.93 -12.41
CA LEU A 43 12.44 -5.95 -11.44
C LEU A 43 13.97 -6.06 -11.38
N ILE A 44 14.68 -5.02 -11.83
CA ILE A 44 16.15 -5.05 -12.00
C ILE A 44 16.85 -4.58 -10.72
N VAL A 45 16.28 -3.58 -10.04
CA VAL A 45 16.90 -2.92 -8.88
C VAL A 45 15.88 -2.79 -7.76
N ALA A 46 16.29 -3.16 -6.55
CA ALA A 46 15.57 -2.88 -5.32
C ALA A 46 16.18 -1.64 -4.67
N PRO A 47 15.43 -0.52 -4.50
CA PRO A 47 15.95 0.66 -3.84
C PRO A 47 16.33 0.38 -2.38
N THR A 48 17.47 0.91 -1.92
CA THR A 48 17.91 0.74 -0.54
C THR A 48 16.99 1.49 0.43
N ASP A 49 16.30 0.76 1.30
CA ASP A 49 15.61 1.35 2.47
C ASP A 49 16.63 1.66 3.57
N LEU A 50 16.65 2.91 4.04
CA LEU A 50 17.56 3.43 5.08
C LEU A 50 16.92 3.49 6.48
N ARG A 51 15.66 3.06 6.62
CA ARG A 51 14.98 3.04 7.92
C ARG A 51 15.58 1.98 8.84
N SER A 52 15.51 2.25 10.14
CA SER A 52 15.95 1.30 11.17
C SER A 52 15.24 -0.04 11.04
N ILE A 53 16.04 -1.08 11.20
CA ILE A 53 15.66 -2.48 11.20
C ILE A 53 15.66 -2.95 12.67
N ASP A 54 14.76 -3.89 12.95
CA ASP A 54 14.63 -4.53 14.26
C ASP A 54 14.35 -6.01 14.01
N PRO A 55 15.30 -6.93 14.30
CA PRO A 55 15.12 -8.36 14.10
C PRO A 55 14.00 -8.97 14.95
N PHE A 56 13.74 -8.43 16.14
CA PHE A 56 12.71 -8.97 17.04
C PHE A 56 11.32 -8.82 16.43
N ILE A 57 11.07 -7.72 15.72
CA ILE A 57 9.81 -7.55 14.97
C ILE A 57 9.67 -8.61 13.87
N ALA A 58 10.77 -9.06 13.26
CA ALA A 58 10.70 -10.11 12.24
C ALA A 58 10.36 -11.48 12.85
N GLU A 59 10.95 -11.80 14.00
CA GLU A 59 10.66 -13.03 14.76
C GLU A 59 9.20 -13.07 15.21
N GLU A 60 8.69 -11.98 15.80
CA GLU A 60 7.28 -11.86 16.18
C GLU A 60 6.34 -12.09 14.99
N ILE A 61 6.63 -11.46 13.84
CA ILE A 61 5.81 -11.61 12.63
C ILE A 61 5.83 -13.04 12.12
N LEU A 62 7.01 -13.69 12.14
CA LEU A 62 7.15 -15.09 11.76
C LEU A 62 6.29 -16.00 12.66
N GLU A 63 6.20 -15.69 13.95
CA GLU A 63 5.33 -16.38 14.92
C GLU A 63 3.84 -15.95 14.81
N GLY A 64 3.48 -15.17 13.80
CA GLY A 64 2.11 -14.72 13.56
C GLY A 64 1.65 -13.60 14.49
N ARG A 65 2.57 -12.91 15.17
CA ARG A 65 2.33 -11.73 16.02
C ARG A 65 2.81 -10.46 15.32
N TYR A 66 1.93 -9.47 15.21
CA TYR A 66 2.22 -8.24 14.46
C TYR A 66 2.31 -7.04 15.41
N PRO A 67 3.51 -6.67 15.92
CA PRO A 67 3.69 -5.52 16.80
C PRO A 67 3.74 -4.20 15.99
N LEU A 68 2.57 -3.66 15.64
CA LEU A 68 2.43 -2.49 14.78
C LEU A 68 1.66 -1.36 15.48
N ALA A 69 2.07 -0.12 15.25
CA ALA A 69 1.39 1.07 15.78
C ALA A 69 1.11 1.04 17.30
N GLY A 70 2.05 0.49 18.08
CA GLY A 70 1.93 0.37 19.55
C GLY A 70 0.91 -0.66 20.03
N ARG A 71 0.47 -1.57 19.15
CA ARG A 71 -0.42 -2.70 19.48
C ARG A 71 0.17 -3.99 18.91
N VAL A 72 -0.25 -5.12 19.45
CA VAL A 72 0.10 -6.44 18.93
C VAL A 72 -1.20 -7.11 18.46
N LEU A 73 -1.17 -7.67 17.25
CA LEU A 73 -2.22 -8.56 16.75
C LEU A 73 -1.67 -9.98 16.71
N GLU A 74 -2.33 -10.90 17.38
CA GLU A 74 -2.07 -12.34 17.24
C GLU A 74 -3.02 -12.91 16.20
N THR A 75 -2.47 -13.60 15.22
CA THR A 75 -3.26 -14.15 14.10
C THR A 75 -3.75 -15.57 14.31
N TYR A 76 -3.16 -16.29 15.27
CA TYR A 76 -3.46 -17.71 15.56
C TYR A 76 -3.42 -18.60 14.30
N GLY A 77 -2.50 -18.33 13.38
CA GLY A 77 -2.34 -19.08 12.13
C GLY A 77 -3.26 -18.63 10.98
N HIS A 78 -4.14 -17.66 11.20
CA HIS A 78 -4.91 -17.03 10.13
C HIS A 78 -4.10 -15.94 9.42
N SER A 79 -4.57 -15.52 8.24
CA SER A 79 -4.03 -14.33 7.59
C SER A 79 -4.26 -13.10 8.48
N PRO A 80 -3.27 -12.18 8.64
CA PRO A 80 -3.48 -10.95 9.41
C PRO A 80 -4.55 -10.03 8.79
N PHE A 81 -4.98 -10.29 7.55
CA PHE A 81 -6.04 -9.55 6.87
C PHE A 81 -7.44 -10.15 7.05
N GLN A 82 -7.56 -11.29 7.73
CA GLN A 82 -8.83 -11.97 8.01
C GLN A 82 -9.26 -11.89 9.48
N VAL A 83 -8.41 -11.33 10.34
CA VAL A 83 -8.69 -11.10 11.76
C VAL A 83 -9.12 -9.64 11.98
N GLU A 84 -9.87 -9.38 13.04
CA GLU A 84 -10.26 -8.02 13.41
C GLU A 84 -9.01 -7.18 13.78
N LEU A 85 -8.86 -6.04 13.10
CA LEU A 85 -7.68 -5.18 13.28
C LEU A 85 -7.87 -4.25 14.49
N PRO A 86 -6.90 -4.14 15.40
CA PRO A 86 -7.07 -3.42 16.68
C PRO A 86 -7.35 -1.93 16.56
N SER A 87 -6.90 -1.29 15.47
CA SER A 87 -7.12 0.13 15.23
C SER A 87 -6.89 0.49 13.76
N LYS A 88 -7.34 1.69 13.37
CA LYS A 88 -7.05 2.25 12.05
C LYS A 88 -5.54 2.42 11.81
N ALA A 89 -4.79 2.93 12.79
CA ALA A 89 -3.34 3.13 12.67
C ALA A 89 -2.60 1.79 12.51
N PHE A 90 -3.09 0.74 13.19
CA PHE A 90 -2.59 -0.62 13.00
C PHE A 90 -2.83 -1.09 11.57
N ALA A 91 -4.07 -0.96 11.08
CA ALA A 91 -4.44 -1.37 9.73
C ALA A 91 -3.61 -0.65 8.65
N GLU A 92 -3.37 0.66 8.81
CA GLU A 92 -2.51 1.43 7.90
C GLU A 92 -1.08 0.86 7.86
N ARG A 93 -0.49 0.52 9.02
CA ARG A 93 0.87 -0.06 9.11
C ARG A 93 0.95 -1.49 8.58
N LEU A 94 -0.08 -2.30 8.81
CA LEU A 94 -0.16 -3.65 8.29
C LEU A 94 -0.25 -3.61 6.76
N HIS A 95 -1.18 -2.84 6.22
CA HIS A 95 -1.40 -2.72 4.77
C HIS A 95 -0.32 -1.94 4.03
N SER A 96 0.53 -1.17 4.70
CA SER A 96 1.66 -0.49 4.05
C SER A 96 2.86 -1.39 3.84
N PHE A 97 2.93 -2.56 4.48
CA PHE A 97 4.06 -3.50 4.42
C PHE A 97 5.42 -2.87 4.75
N ALA A 98 5.44 -1.70 5.40
CA ALA A 98 6.70 -1.07 5.82
C ALA A 98 7.49 -1.99 6.76
N TRP A 99 6.81 -2.91 7.46
CA TRP A 99 7.41 -3.91 8.33
C TRP A 99 8.29 -4.94 7.61
N LEU A 100 8.18 -5.10 6.28
CA LEU A 100 9.07 -5.99 5.51
C LEU A 100 10.55 -5.65 5.68
N ARG A 101 10.88 -4.39 6.03
CA ARG A 101 12.25 -3.98 6.35
C ARG A 101 12.87 -4.76 7.50
N HIS A 102 12.06 -5.23 8.44
CA HIS A 102 12.51 -6.01 9.60
C HIS A 102 12.97 -7.40 9.17
N VAL A 103 12.25 -8.03 8.24
CA VAL A 103 12.59 -9.36 7.69
C VAL A 103 13.95 -9.35 6.98
N ARG A 104 14.37 -8.20 6.44
CA ARG A 104 15.70 -8.04 5.82
C ARG A 104 16.86 -8.24 6.81
N ALA A 105 16.64 -8.11 8.13
CA ALA A 105 17.68 -8.28 9.14
C ALA A 105 18.27 -9.70 9.12
N ASN A 106 17.38 -10.69 8.96
CA ASN A 106 17.71 -12.10 8.97
C ASN A 106 16.84 -12.81 7.92
N LYS A 107 17.31 -12.84 6.67
CA LYS A 107 16.60 -13.39 5.50
C LYS A 107 16.61 -14.92 5.49
N THR A 108 16.16 -15.54 6.57
CA THR A 108 15.93 -16.98 6.58
C THR A 108 14.90 -17.33 5.50
N GLU A 109 15.00 -18.54 4.95
CA GLU A 109 14.06 -19.02 3.94
C GLU A 109 12.62 -18.98 4.48
N GLU A 110 12.43 -19.44 5.72
CA GLU A 110 11.15 -19.43 6.42
C GLU A 110 10.55 -18.02 6.58
N ALA A 111 11.35 -17.02 6.97
CA ALA A 111 10.85 -15.65 7.12
C ALA A 111 10.51 -15.00 5.77
N CYS A 112 11.29 -15.28 4.73
CA CYS A 112 10.99 -14.86 3.36
C CYS A 112 9.70 -15.52 2.85
N ASP A 113 9.50 -16.81 3.13
CA ASP A 113 8.32 -17.56 2.75
C ASP A 113 7.07 -17.06 3.46
N HIS A 114 7.12 -16.87 4.78
CA HIS A 114 6.03 -16.28 5.56
C HIS A 114 5.66 -14.89 5.03
N ALA A 115 6.64 -14.01 4.80
CA ALA A 115 6.39 -12.68 4.24
C ALA A 115 5.73 -12.74 2.85
N ARG A 116 6.12 -13.73 2.03
CA ARG A 116 5.53 -13.96 0.70
C ARG A 116 4.09 -14.42 0.80
N ASP A 117 3.77 -15.30 1.75
CA ASP A 117 2.41 -15.78 1.99
C ASP A 117 1.48 -14.64 2.41
N VAL A 118 1.94 -13.79 3.33
CA VAL A 118 1.17 -12.60 3.77
C VAL A 118 0.91 -11.64 2.60
N VAL A 119 1.88 -11.46 1.70
CA VAL A 119 1.70 -10.66 0.47
C VAL A 119 0.74 -11.35 -0.50
N ALA A 120 0.83 -12.66 -0.67
CA ALA A 120 -0.06 -13.44 -1.54
C ALA A 120 -1.52 -13.36 -1.06
N ASP A 121 -1.75 -13.46 0.24
CA ASP A 121 -3.05 -13.27 0.88
C ASP A 121 -3.61 -11.87 0.61
N TRP A 122 -2.79 -10.83 0.82
CA TRP A 122 -3.21 -9.47 0.54
C TRP A 122 -3.62 -9.29 -0.93
N ILE A 123 -2.84 -9.84 -1.87
CA ILE A 123 -3.18 -9.79 -3.31
C ILE A 123 -4.51 -10.50 -3.57
N THR A 124 -4.75 -11.64 -2.94
CA THR A 124 -5.97 -12.43 -3.09
C THR A 124 -7.20 -11.70 -2.54
N LEU A 125 -7.09 -11.15 -1.33
CA LEU A 125 -8.18 -10.51 -0.60
C LEU A 125 -8.47 -9.08 -1.10
N HIS A 126 -7.43 -8.28 -1.35
CA HIS A 126 -7.55 -6.85 -1.63
C HIS A 126 -7.20 -6.46 -3.08
N GLY A 127 -6.55 -7.34 -3.85
CA GLY A 127 -6.11 -7.03 -5.21
C GLY A 127 -7.25 -6.84 -6.23
N ARG A 128 -8.42 -7.47 -5.99
CA ARG A 128 -9.58 -7.38 -6.88
C ARG A 128 -10.44 -6.14 -6.66
N ARG A 129 -10.51 -5.63 -5.43
CA ARG A 129 -11.42 -4.53 -5.04
C ARG A 129 -10.62 -3.37 -4.45
N GLN A 130 -10.58 -2.25 -5.16
CA GLN A 130 -9.83 -1.05 -4.74
C GLN A 130 -10.61 -0.23 -3.70
N ARG A 131 -10.82 -0.80 -2.50
CA ARG A 131 -11.61 -0.18 -1.42
C ARG A 131 -10.98 -0.45 -0.05
N GLY A 132 -11.34 0.37 0.93
CA GLY A 132 -10.90 0.24 2.31
C GLY A 132 -9.48 0.78 2.57
N ILE A 133 -9.01 0.59 3.80
CA ILE A 133 -7.73 1.14 4.30
C ILE A 133 -6.55 0.73 3.41
N GLY A 134 -6.54 -0.50 2.90
CA GLY A 134 -5.48 -0.99 2.00
C GLY A 134 -5.34 -0.22 0.69
N TRP A 135 -6.34 0.58 0.29
CA TRP A 135 -6.34 1.42 -0.92
C TRP A 135 -6.31 2.92 -0.64
N GLU A 136 -6.15 3.32 0.62
CA GLU A 136 -5.89 4.72 0.96
C GLU A 136 -4.59 5.19 0.29
N PRO A 137 -4.57 6.39 -0.35
CA PRO A 137 -3.44 6.79 -1.20
C PRO A 137 -2.08 6.79 -0.51
N SER A 138 -2.02 7.18 0.77
CA SER A 138 -0.80 7.14 1.59
C SER A 138 -0.32 5.70 1.80
N VAL A 139 -1.23 4.79 2.12
CA VAL A 139 -0.94 3.36 2.34
C VAL A 139 -0.45 2.70 1.04
N VAL A 140 -1.08 3.00 -0.10
CA VAL A 140 -0.63 2.46 -1.40
C VAL A 140 0.76 3.00 -1.76
N ALA A 141 1.03 4.29 -1.55
CA ALA A 141 2.34 4.88 -1.81
C ALA A 141 3.43 4.22 -0.96
N GLU A 142 3.19 4.04 0.34
CA GLU A 142 4.12 3.35 1.22
C GLU A 142 4.32 1.87 0.83
N ARG A 143 3.25 1.17 0.46
CA ARG A 143 3.33 -0.23 0.02
C ARG A 143 4.13 -0.40 -1.26
N VAL A 144 3.96 0.49 -2.25
CA VAL A 144 4.76 0.47 -3.48
C VAL A 144 6.25 0.61 -3.15
N VAL A 145 6.61 1.57 -2.29
CA VAL A 145 8.00 1.75 -1.85
C VAL A 145 8.51 0.51 -1.10
N ALA A 146 7.75 0.00 -0.13
CA ALA A 146 8.13 -1.16 0.66
C ALA A 146 8.32 -2.42 -0.21
N TRP A 147 7.41 -2.68 -1.15
CA TRP A 147 7.50 -3.83 -2.06
C TRP A 147 8.67 -3.72 -3.03
N LEU A 148 9.00 -2.52 -3.52
CA LEU A 148 10.17 -2.30 -4.36
C LEU A 148 11.46 -2.51 -3.56
N SER A 149 11.59 -1.83 -2.42
CA SER A 149 12.78 -1.88 -1.58
C SER A 149 13.06 -3.26 -0.98
N HIS A 150 12.01 -4.00 -0.65
CA HIS A 150 12.10 -5.31 -0.02
C HIS A 150 11.74 -6.45 -0.96
N SER A 151 11.77 -6.21 -2.27
CA SER A 151 11.56 -7.24 -3.31
C SER A 151 12.53 -8.41 -3.19
N THR A 152 13.76 -8.18 -2.71
CA THR A 152 14.72 -9.27 -2.47
C THR A 152 14.29 -10.25 -1.38
N VAL A 153 13.46 -9.83 -0.42
CA VAL A 153 12.85 -10.74 0.57
C VAL A 153 11.72 -11.52 -0.09
N LEU A 154 10.84 -10.83 -0.81
CA LEU A 154 9.63 -11.43 -1.39
C LEU A 154 9.90 -12.38 -2.57
N LEU A 155 10.94 -12.09 -3.36
CA LEU A 155 11.25 -12.80 -4.61
C LEU A 155 12.34 -13.87 -4.46
N GLN A 156 13.02 -13.94 -3.31
CA GLN A 156 13.94 -15.03 -3.01
C GLN A 156 13.16 -16.35 -3.02
N GLY A 157 13.59 -17.36 -3.80
CA GLY A 157 12.91 -18.66 -3.88
C GLY A 157 11.48 -18.64 -4.44
N ALA A 158 10.99 -17.50 -4.94
CA ALA A 158 9.59 -17.37 -5.33
C ALA A 158 9.26 -18.16 -6.61
N GLU A 159 8.14 -18.88 -6.58
CA GLU A 159 7.60 -19.53 -7.78
C GLU A 159 7.21 -18.51 -8.86
N ALA A 160 7.30 -18.92 -10.14
CA ALA A 160 6.93 -18.08 -11.28
C ALA A 160 5.46 -17.62 -11.22
N GLY A 161 4.57 -18.41 -10.60
CA GLY A 161 3.17 -18.06 -10.38
C GLY A 161 3.03 -16.83 -9.48
N PHE A 162 3.63 -16.87 -8.30
CA PHE A 162 3.69 -15.73 -7.38
C PHE A 162 4.32 -14.51 -8.05
N TYR A 163 5.46 -14.67 -8.73
CA TYR A 163 6.15 -13.57 -9.41
C TYR A 163 5.21 -12.78 -10.34
N ARG A 164 4.47 -13.49 -11.21
CA ARG A 164 3.52 -12.85 -12.13
C ARG A 164 2.39 -12.12 -11.40
N ARG A 165 1.84 -12.72 -10.34
CA ARG A 165 0.77 -12.11 -9.52
C ARG A 165 1.28 -10.85 -8.81
N PHE A 166 2.47 -10.92 -8.21
CA PHE A 166 3.15 -9.81 -7.55
C PHE A 166 3.41 -8.64 -8.51
N MET A 167 4.06 -8.90 -9.66
CA MET A 167 4.37 -7.88 -10.65
C MET A 167 3.12 -7.21 -11.20
N LYS A 168 2.06 -7.99 -11.49
CA LYS A 168 0.77 -7.45 -11.93
C LYS A 168 0.14 -6.55 -10.86
N SER A 169 0.17 -6.97 -9.59
CA SER A 169 -0.36 -6.18 -8.47
C SER A 169 0.42 -4.87 -8.30
N LEU A 170 1.75 -4.94 -8.31
CA LEU A 170 2.63 -3.77 -8.18
C LEU A 170 2.39 -2.76 -9.32
N ALA A 171 2.37 -3.24 -10.57
CA ALA A 171 2.10 -2.40 -11.73
C ALA A 171 0.72 -1.73 -11.64
N PHE A 172 -0.29 -2.46 -11.16
CA PHE A 172 -1.63 -1.90 -10.94
C PHE A 172 -1.60 -0.78 -9.90
N GLN A 173 -0.93 -0.98 -8.77
CA GLN A 173 -0.83 0.01 -7.70
C GLN A 173 -0.11 1.28 -8.15
N VAL A 174 1.01 1.15 -8.89
CA VAL A 174 1.72 2.28 -9.51
C VAL A 174 0.79 3.04 -10.46
N ARG A 175 0.02 2.33 -11.31
CA ARG A 175 -0.93 2.97 -12.22
C ARG A 175 -2.06 3.67 -11.46
N TYR A 176 -2.56 3.08 -10.38
CA TYR A 176 -3.54 3.71 -9.50
C TYR A 176 -3.01 5.05 -8.95
N LEU A 177 -1.80 5.05 -8.39
CA LEU A 177 -1.15 6.25 -7.88
C LEU A 177 -1.00 7.34 -8.96
N ARG A 178 -0.52 6.97 -10.16
CA ARG A 178 -0.41 7.92 -11.30
C ARG A 178 -1.75 8.57 -11.65
N LYS A 179 -2.86 7.82 -11.60
CA LYS A 179 -4.20 8.33 -11.92
C LYS A 179 -4.74 9.28 -10.85
N ILE A 180 -4.44 9.05 -9.57
CA ILE A 180 -4.99 9.87 -8.48
C ILE A 180 -4.08 11.04 -8.07
N ALA A 181 -2.79 11.03 -8.42
CA ALA A 181 -1.79 12.00 -7.95
C ALA A 181 -2.19 13.47 -8.16
N GLY A 182 -2.84 13.79 -9.29
CA GLY A 182 -3.33 15.15 -9.57
C GLY A 182 -4.57 15.57 -8.75
N CYS A 183 -5.24 14.61 -8.12
CA CYS A 183 -6.51 14.80 -7.42
C CYS A 183 -6.35 14.90 -5.89
N ILE A 184 -5.24 14.40 -5.34
CA ILE A 184 -4.88 14.51 -3.92
C ILE A 184 -4.44 15.95 -3.63
N PRO A 185 -4.83 16.62 -2.53
CA PRO A 185 -4.35 17.97 -2.16
C PRO A 185 -2.82 18.06 -2.08
N ALA A 186 -2.26 19.27 -2.09
CA ALA A 186 -0.81 19.47 -1.95
C ALA A 186 -0.37 19.30 -0.48
N ASP A 187 -0.48 18.08 0.02
CA ASP A 187 -0.16 17.67 1.39
C ASP A 187 0.92 16.57 1.40
N GLU A 188 1.21 16.07 2.60
CA GLU A 188 2.16 14.97 2.82
C GLU A 188 1.80 13.71 2.01
N THR A 189 0.52 13.45 1.77
CA THR A 189 0.08 12.29 0.97
C THR A 189 0.51 12.46 -0.49
N ARG A 190 0.33 13.64 -1.08
CA ARG A 190 0.80 13.90 -2.45
C ARG A 190 2.31 13.80 -2.55
N LEU A 191 3.05 14.26 -1.54
CA LEU A 191 4.51 14.09 -1.49
C LEU A 191 4.90 12.61 -1.49
N ARG A 192 4.32 11.79 -0.61
CA ARG A 192 4.55 10.33 -0.59
C ARG A 192 4.27 9.68 -1.94
N ILE A 193 3.16 10.05 -2.59
CA ILE A 193 2.81 9.53 -3.92
C ILE A 193 3.87 9.89 -4.96
N ARG A 194 4.39 11.13 -4.93
CA ARG A 194 5.44 11.56 -5.87
C ARG A 194 6.74 10.81 -5.65
N ILE A 195 7.12 10.58 -4.38
CA ILE A 195 8.30 9.77 -4.03
C ILE A 195 8.13 8.33 -4.54
N ALA A 196 6.95 7.73 -4.35
CA ALA A 196 6.68 6.36 -4.82
C ALA A 196 6.64 6.22 -6.37
N LEU A 197 6.54 7.34 -7.11
CA LEU A 197 6.44 7.37 -8.57
C LEU A 197 7.68 7.92 -9.28
N ALA A 198 8.64 8.43 -8.51
CA ALA A 198 9.91 8.97 -9.01
C ALA A 198 10.80 7.83 -9.54
#